data_AF-A0A8T4A2V6-F1
#
_entry.id   AF-A0A8T4A2V6-F1
#
_cell.length_a   1.000
_cell.length_b   1.000
_cell.length_c   1.000
_cell.angle_alpha   90.00
_cell.angle_beta   90.00
_cell.angle_gamma   90.00
#
_symmetry.space_group_name_H-M   'P 1'
#
loop_
_entity.id
_entity.type
_entity.pdbx_description
1 polymer ?
#
loop_
_entity_poly.entity_id
_entity_poly.type
_entity_poly.pdbx_seq_one_letter_code
_entity_poly.pdbx_strand_id
1 'polypeptide(L)'
;MQSWKRFEYRVRDFFLKRGFRSFRVPISGTSQAMKGDVTAEKGKLKFLVDAKSTVAKEEIRIERESLEKIKVEAKRSEISVLVFSFKLHHKLYGVVDGQLLSNSGIELVEKATWAEDSIGIKREDVDKALKEGKGIWFSFNNSDRKLACAPSSLRKGRKSYAAVELGELVDFLERTNRALPKNY
;
A
#
# COMPACT_ATOMS: atom_id res chain seq x y z
N MET A 1 6.02 20.28 16.04
CA MET A 1 5.38 19.01 15.66
C MET A 1 6.31 18.25 14.72
N GLN A 2 6.67 17.00 15.03
CA GLN A 2 7.58 16.17 14.22
C GLN A 2 7.00 15.95 12.80
N SER A 3 7.87 15.88 11.78
CA SER A 3 7.49 15.80 10.36
C SER A 3 6.69 14.55 10.02
N TRP A 4 7.03 13.41 10.61
CA TRP A 4 6.31 12.15 10.43
C TRP A 4 4.90 12.20 11.00
N LYS A 5 4.71 12.78 12.20
CA LYS A 5 3.36 13.02 12.79
C LYS A 5 2.49 13.90 11.90
N ARG A 6 3.07 14.94 11.27
CA ARG A 6 2.34 15.78 10.31
C ARG A 6 1.86 14.98 9.10
N PHE A 7 2.68 14.04 8.63
CA PHE A 7 2.31 13.18 7.51
C PHE A 7 1.18 12.22 7.89
N GLU A 8 1.23 11.56 9.06
CA GLU A 8 0.13 10.73 9.57
C GLU A 8 -1.18 11.51 9.66
N TYR A 9 -1.14 12.75 10.18
CA TYR A 9 -2.32 13.61 10.21
C TYR A 9 -2.85 13.95 8.81
N ARG A 10 -1.97 14.20 7.84
CA ARG A 10 -2.38 14.42 6.44
C ARG A 10 -3.08 13.19 5.87
N VAL A 11 -2.58 11.98 6.16
CA VAL A 11 -3.20 10.73 5.73
C VAL A 11 -4.56 10.53 6.41
N ARG A 12 -4.66 10.75 7.71
CA ARG A 12 -5.95 10.74 8.44
C ARG A 12 -6.95 11.73 7.83
N ASP A 13 -6.52 12.96 7.58
CA ASP A 13 -7.39 14.01 7.07
C ASP A 13 -7.86 13.75 5.65
N PHE A 14 -7.06 13.05 4.83
CA PHE A 14 -7.49 12.55 3.53
C PHE A 14 -8.72 11.64 3.66
N PHE A 15 -8.69 10.68 4.59
CA PHE A 15 -9.82 9.77 4.84
C PHE A 15 -11.02 10.50 5.46
N LEU A 16 -10.79 11.39 6.43
CA LEU A 16 -11.87 12.20 7.04
C LEU A 16 -12.63 13.03 5.99
N LYS A 17 -11.91 13.68 5.07
CA LYS A 17 -12.51 14.47 3.99
C LYS A 17 -13.35 13.63 3.02
N ARG A 18 -13.07 12.34 2.92
CA ARG A 18 -13.87 11.37 2.13
C ARG A 18 -15.01 10.72 2.94
N GLY A 19 -15.25 11.18 4.17
CA GLY A 19 -16.34 10.69 5.02
C GLY A 19 -16.04 9.39 5.76
N PHE A 20 -14.76 9.00 5.86
CA PHE A 20 -14.36 7.90 6.74
C PHE A 20 -14.26 8.39 8.18
N ARG A 21 -14.59 7.54 9.15
CA ARG A 21 -14.17 7.72 10.54
C ARG A 21 -12.69 7.31 10.61
N SER A 22 -11.78 8.26 10.82
CA SER A 22 -10.34 7.99 10.80
C SER A 22 -9.60 8.56 12.01
N PHE A 23 -8.68 7.76 12.55
CA PHE A 23 -7.90 8.06 13.74
C PHE A 23 -6.43 7.74 13.54
N ARG A 24 -5.56 8.55 14.14
CA ARG A 24 -4.13 8.23 14.28
C ARG A 24 -3.96 7.30 15.48
N VAL A 25 -3.20 6.23 15.33
CA VAL A 25 -2.91 5.32 16.44
C VAL A 25 -1.67 5.84 17.20
N PRO A 26 -1.79 6.19 18.49
CA PRO A 26 -0.64 6.59 19.27
C PRO A 26 0.20 5.36 19.63
N ILE A 27 1.52 5.46 19.44
CA ILE A 27 2.49 4.51 20.01
C ILE A 27 2.63 4.83 21.50
N SER A 28 1.81 4.22 22.36
CA SER A 28 2.02 4.23 23.82
C SER A 28 2.83 3.01 24.21
N GLY A 29 3.99 3.24 24.84
CA GLY A 29 5.10 2.30 25.02
C GLY A 29 4.89 1.06 25.91
N THR A 30 3.70 0.47 25.97
CA THR A 30 3.43 -0.71 26.82
C THR A 30 2.47 -1.74 26.24
N SER A 31 1.99 -1.62 24.99
CA SER A 31 1.18 -2.69 24.39
C SER A 31 1.93 -3.38 23.25
N GLN A 32 2.17 -4.69 23.41
CA GLN A 32 2.53 -5.66 22.37
C GLN A 32 1.51 -5.76 21.19
N ALA A 33 0.52 -4.85 21.11
CA ALA A 33 -0.45 -4.83 20.05
C ALA A 33 0.10 -3.99 18.90
N MET A 34 0.75 -4.66 17.95
CA MET A 34 1.09 -4.08 16.66
C MET A 34 -0.16 -3.43 16.04
N LYS A 35 -0.08 -2.12 15.76
CA LYS A 35 -1.16 -1.32 15.16
C LYS A 35 -0.53 -0.26 14.25
N GLY A 36 -0.88 -0.28 12.97
CA GLY A 36 -0.46 0.71 11.98
C GLY A 36 -0.77 2.16 12.40
N ASP A 37 -0.21 3.12 11.69
CA ASP A 37 -0.21 4.54 12.08
C ASP A 37 -1.59 5.21 12.03
N VAL A 38 -2.45 4.79 11.10
CA VAL A 38 -3.79 5.34 10.90
C VAL A 38 -4.80 4.21 10.67
N THR A 39 -5.98 4.35 11.25
CA THR A 39 -7.15 3.53 10.91
C THR A 39 -8.20 4.39 10.22
N ALA A 40 -8.94 3.82 9.27
CA ALA A 40 -10.04 4.51 8.61
C ALA A 40 -11.19 3.54 8.30
N GLU A 41 -12.42 3.92 8.63
CA GLU A 41 -13.61 3.08 8.44
C GLU A 41 -14.77 3.86 7.82
N LYS A 42 -15.40 3.27 6.80
CA LYS A 42 -16.65 3.76 6.19
C LYS A 42 -17.49 2.58 5.71
N GLY A 43 -18.58 2.31 6.40
CA GLY A 43 -19.44 1.15 6.11
C GLY A 43 -18.65 -0.17 6.23
N LYS A 44 -18.52 -0.90 5.12
CA LYS A 44 -17.78 -2.18 5.06
C LYS A 44 -16.29 -2.01 4.80
N LEU A 45 -15.85 -0.82 4.37
CA LEU A 45 -14.44 -0.55 4.09
C LEU A 45 -13.74 -0.19 5.39
N LYS A 46 -12.76 -1.00 5.77
CA LYS A 46 -11.88 -0.74 6.91
C LYS A 46 -10.44 -0.76 6.40
N PHE A 47 -9.67 0.27 6.69
CA PHE A 47 -8.27 0.39 6.33
C PHE A 47 -7.42 0.37 7.59
N LEU A 48 -6.33 -0.39 7.53
CA LEU A 48 -5.19 -0.25 8.41
C LEU A 48 -4.05 0.34 7.57
N VAL A 49 -3.51 1.47 8.01
CA VAL A 49 -2.61 2.30 7.21
C VAL A 49 -1.27 2.47 7.91
N ASP A 50 -0.18 2.19 7.20
CA ASP A 50 1.20 2.50 7.60
C ASP A 50 1.67 3.69 6.76
N ALA A 51 2.04 4.79 7.41
CA ALA A 51 2.29 6.07 6.78
C ALA A 51 3.80 6.35 6.63
N LYS A 52 4.35 6.03 5.46
CA LYS A 52 5.77 6.24 5.18
C LYS A 52 6.03 7.65 4.64
N SER A 53 6.55 8.53 5.50
CA SER A 53 7.08 9.83 5.05
C SER A 53 8.44 9.64 4.39
N THR A 54 8.66 10.23 3.20
CA THR A 54 9.99 10.30 2.58
C THR A 54 10.48 11.73 2.48
N VAL A 55 11.79 11.92 2.66
CA VAL A 55 12.49 13.19 2.41
C VAL A 55 12.99 13.31 0.98
N ALA A 56 12.93 12.21 0.21
CA ALA A 56 13.35 12.19 -1.18
C ALA A 56 12.26 12.76 -2.10
N LYS A 57 12.70 13.51 -3.11
CA LYS A 57 11.82 14.19 -4.08
C LYS A 57 11.42 13.26 -5.23
N GLU A 58 12.30 12.35 -5.62
CA GLU A 58 12.19 11.60 -6.87
C GLU A 58 12.08 10.09 -6.68
N GLU A 59 12.35 9.57 -5.49
CA GLU A 59 12.34 8.13 -5.24
C GLU A 59 11.86 7.82 -3.82
N ILE A 60 11.15 6.71 -3.67
CA ILE A 60 10.91 6.09 -2.37
C ILE A 60 11.34 4.63 -2.41
N ARG A 61 12.04 4.22 -1.35
CA ARG A 61 12.40 2.83 -1.12
C ARG A 61 11.34 2.17 -0.24
N ILE A 62 10.64 1.19 -0.81
CA ILE A 62 9.64 0.38 -0.11
C ILE A 62 10.32 -0.91 0.34
N GLU A 63 10.38 -1.13 1.65
CA GLU A 63 10.93 -2.33 2.24
C GLU A 63 9.84 -3.40 2.30
N ARG A 64 10.20 -4.65 1.99
CA ARG A 64 9.30 -5.81 2.08
C ARG A 64 8.72 -5.93 3.48
N GLU A 65 9.57 -5.77 4.50
CA GLU A 65 9.19 -5.89 5.91
C GLU A 65 8.05 -4.93 6.28
N SER A 66 8.05 -3.69 5.77
CA SER A 66 6.97 -2.72 6.04
C SER A 66 5.62 -3.22 5.52
N LEU A 67 5.61 -3.82 4.31
CA LEU A 67 4.39 -4.35 3.70
C LEU A 67 3.91 -5.64 4.38
N GLU A 68 4.83 -6.49 4.80
CA GLU A 68 4.51 -7.73 5.51
C GLU A 68 3.98 -7.46 6.91
N LYS A 69 4.63 -6.53 7.64
CA LYS A 69 4.21 -6.09 8.97
C LYS A 69 2.76 -5.62 8.96
N ILE A 70 2.41 -4.64 8.12
CA ILE A 70 1.03 -4.13 8.08
C ILE A 70 0.01 -5.21 7.67
N LYS A 71 0.41 -6.14 6.79
CA LYS A 71 -0.46 -7.25 6.39
C LYS A 71 -0.73 -8.22 7.55
N VAL A 72 0.27 -8.50 8.39
CA VAL A 72 0.10 -9.33 9.59
C VAL A 72 -0.76 -8.63 10.64
N GLU A 73 -0.65 -7.31 10.76
CA GLU A 73 -1.42 -6.52 11.70
C GLU A 73 -2.89 -6.34 11.31
N ALA A 74 -3.16 -6.26 10.00
CA ALA A 74 -4.50 -6.07 9.50
C ALA A 74 -5.39 -7.26 9.87
N LYS A 75 -6.58 -6.97 10.42
CA LYS A 75 -7.61 -8.00 10.56
C LYS A 75 -8.01 -8.51 9.18
N ARG A 76 -8.56 -9.72 9.09
CA ARG A 76 -9.13 -10.26 7.83
C ARG A 76 -10.16 -9.35 7.17
N SER A 77 -10.82 -8.48 7.94
CA SER A 77 -11.79 -7.50 7.45
C SER A 77 -11.19 -6.13 7.10
N GLU A 78 -9.88 -5.95 7.25
CA GLU A 78 -9.18 -4.69 7.04
C GLU A 78 -8.28 -4.78 5.81
N ILE A 79 -8.27 -3.70 5.03
CA ILE A 79 -7.40 -3.51 3.88
C ILE A 79 -6.10 -2.91 4.42
N SER A 80 -5.01 -3.67 4.36
CA SER A 80 -3.68 -3.16 4.65
C SER A 80 -3.19 -2.29 3.50
N VAL A 81 -2.77 -1.07 3.81
CA VAL A 81 -2.20 -0.14 2.83
C VAL A 81 -1.01 0.61 3.41
N LEU A 82 0.11 0.60 2.68
CA LEU A 82 1.22 1.51 2.97
C LEU A 82 1.00 2.79 2.17
N VAL A 83 0.92 3.93 2.86
CA VAL A 83 0.68 5.24 2.24
C VAL A 83 1.95 6.06 2.26
N PHE A 84 2.28 6.67 1.12
CA PHE A 84 3.44 7.56 1.01
C PHE A 84 3.17 8.77 0.12
N SER A 85 4.12 9.72 0.12
CA SER A 85 4.13 10.92 -0.71
C SER A 85 5.57 11.33 -0.98
N PHE A 86 5.92 11.64 -2.22
CA PHE A 86 7.19 12.28 -2.53
C PHE A 86 7.28 13.68 -1.89
N LYS A 87 8.50 14.11 -1.53
CA LYS A 87 8.72 15.44 -0.93
C LYS A 87 8.28 16.54 -1.89
N LEU A 88 7.57 17.54 -1.36
CA LEU A 88 6.93 18.65 -2.11
C LEU A 88 5.81 18.22 -3.06
N HIS A 89 5.43 16.94 -3.07
CA HIS A 89 4.31 16.45 -3.85
C HIS A 89 3.03 16.41 -3.00
N HIS A 90 1.92 16.87 -3.55
CA HIS A 90 0.63 16.93 -2.85
C HIS A 90 -0.21 15.65 -3.00
N LYS A 91 0.17 14.75 -3.90
CA LYS A 91 -0.51 13.46 -4.05
C LYS A 91 -0.10 12.47 -2.97
N LEU A 92 -1.04 11.62 -2.58
CA LEU A 92 -0.81 10.45 -1.73
C LEU A 92 -0.90 9.20 -2.59
N TYR A 93 -0.01 8.25 -2.36
CA TYR A 93 0.03 6.98 -3.05
C TYR A 93 -0.22 5.86 -2.04
N GLY A 94 -0.97 4.85 -2.45
CA GLY A 94 -1.23 3.64 -1.66
C GLY A 94 -0.56 2.44 -2.29
N VAL A 95 0.15 1.66 -1.48
CA VAL A 95 0.66 0.34 -1.84
C VAL A 95 -0.22 -0.71 -1.18
N VAL A 96 -0.82 -1.57 -1.98
CA VAL A 96 -1.69 -2.67 -1.54
C VAL A 96 -1.23 -4.00 -2.13
N ASP A 97 -1.76 -5.09 -1.62
CA ASP A 97 -1.60 -6.41 -2.22
C ASP A 97 -2.14 -6.40 -3.66
N GLY A 98 -1.35 -6.93 -4.59
CA GLY A 98 -1.68 -6.94 -6.01
C GLY A 98 -2.98 -7.70 -6.31
N GLN A 99 -3.34 -8.72 -5.52
CA GLN A 99 -4.59 -9.46 -5.70
C GLN A 99 -5.84 -8.61 -5.45
N LEU A 100 -5.72 -7.53 -4.67
CA LEU A 100 -6.82 -6.58 -4.47
C LEU A 100 -7.17 -5.85 -5.77
N LEU A 101 -6.16 -5.61 -6.61
CA LEU A 101 -6.27 -4.83 -7.86
C LEU A 101 -6.29 -5.69 -9.13
N SER A 102 -5.98 -6.98 -9.08
CA SER A 102 -6.01 -7.85 -10.27
C SER A 102 -7.40 -7.92 -10.94
N ASN A 103 -8.46 -7.63 -10.19
CA ASN A 103 -9.84 -7.59 -10.68
C ASN A 103 -10.44 -6.18 -10.60
N SER A 104 -9.62 -5.12 -10.60
CA SER A 104 -10.09 -3.73 -10.45
C SER A 104 -10.35 -3.00 -11.77
N GLY A 105 -9.89 -3.55 -12.90
CA GLY A 105 -9.86 -2.84 -14.17
C GLY A 105 -8.81 -1.73 -14.23
N ILE A 106 -8.01 -1.53 -13.17
CA ILE A 106 -6.80 -0.70 -13.23
C ILE A 106 -5.78 -1.48 -14.03
N GLU A 107 -5.39 -0.95 -15.19
CA GLU A 107 -4.28 -1.50 -15.94
C GLU A 107 -3.00 -1.34 -15.12
N LEU A 108 -2.23 -2.42 -14.98
CA LEU A 108 -1.04 -2.45 -14.15
C LEU A 108 0.18 -2.55 -15.05
N VAL A 109 1.07 -1.58 -14.95
CA VAL A 109 2.38 -1.64 -15.62
C VAL A 109 3.29 -2.48 -14.73
N GLU A 110 3.62 -3.69 -15.18
CA GLU A 110 4.58 -4.54 -14.49
C GLU A 110 5.96 -3.88 -14.55
N LYS A 111 6.44 -3.43 -13.39
CA LYS A 111 7.85 -3.12 -13.22
C LYS A 111 8.52 -4.42 -12.82
N ALA A 112 9.26 -5.02 -13.76
CA ALA A 112 10.08 -6.22 -13.55
C ALA A 112 11.23 -5.91 -12.58
N THR A 113 10.90 -5.67 -11.32
CA THR A 113 11.84 -5.26 -10.29
C THR A 113 12.01 -6.42 -9.35
N TRP A 114 13.02 -7.21 -9.64
CA TRP A 114 13.49 -8.31 -8.83
C TRP A 114 14.25 -7.71 -7.66
N ALA A 115 13.61 -7.69 -6.49
CA ALA A 115 14.26 -7.26 -5.26
C ALA A 115 14.19 -8.36 -4.21
N GLU A 116 15.31 -8.56 -3.53
CA GLU A 116 15.32 -9.30 -2.26
C GLU A 116 14.56 -8.44 -1.23
N ASP A 117 15.13 -7.37 -0.68
CA ASP A 117 14.47 -6.78 0.49
C ASP A 117 13.71 -5.47 0.23
N SER A 118 14.03 -4.76 -0.86
CA SER A 118 13.49 -3.42 -1.09
C SER A 118 13.30 -3.07 -2.56
N ILE A 119 12.26 -2.30 -2.89
CA ILE A 119 12.02 -1.79 -4.24
C ILE A 119 12.07 -0.26 -4.26
N GLY A 120 12.84 0.27 -5.20
CA GLY A 120 12.88 1.70 -5.54
C GLY A 120 11.75 2.06 -6.49
N ILE A 121 10.82 2.90 -6.02
CA ILE A 121 9.74 3.46 -6.83
C ILE A 121 10.11 4.92 -7.14
N LYS A 122 10.41 5.19 -8.41
CA LYS A 122 10.68 6.55 -8.87
C LYS A 122 9.38 7.29 -9.14
N ARG A 123 9.38 8.60 -8.90
CA ARG A 123 8.25 9.49 -9.15
C ARG A 123 7.87 9.51 -10.63
N GLU A 124 8.85 9.57 -11.53
CA GLU A 124 8.62 9.57 -12.98
C GLU A 124 7.82 8.35 -13.46
N ASP A 125 8.10 7.17 -12.90
CA ASP A 125 7.40 5.93 -13.24
C ASP A 125 5.95 5.98 -12.78
N VAL A 126 5.71 6.52 -11.59
CA VAL A 126 4.38 6.65 -11.00
C VAL A 126 3.57 7.69 -11.76
N ASP A 127 4.16 8.85 -12.04
CA ASP A 127 3.50 9.92 -12.78
C ASP A 127 3.17 9.47 -14.21
N LYS A 128 4.04 8.69 -14.85
CA LYS A 128 3.77 8.10 -16.18
C LYS A 128 2.63 7.09 -16.11
N ALA A 129 2.68 6.14 -15.18
CA ALA A 129 1.62 5.14 -15.03
C ALA A 129 0.26 5.81 -14.77
N LEU A 130 0.20 6.78 -13.85
CA LEU A 130 -1.04 7.49 -13.52
C LEU A 130 -1.57 8.36 -14.66
N LYS A 131 -0.71 8.98 -15.48
CA LYS A 131 -1.16 9.68 -16.70
C LYS A 131 -1.88 8.76 -17.68
N GLU A 132 -1.53 7.48 -17.68
CA GLU A 132 -2.17 6.45 -18.48
C GLU A 132 -3.36 5.78 -17.75
N GLY A 133 -3.72 6.24 -16.54
CA GLY A 133 -4.75 5.62 -15.70
C GLY A 133 -4.33 4.28 -15.10
N LYS A 134 -3.01 4.06 -14.95
CA LYS A 134 -2.40 2.79 -14.56
C LYS A 134 -1.76 2.82 -13.18
N GLY A 135 -1.70 1.65 -12.55
CA GLY A 135 -0.88 1.41 -11.36
C GLY A 135 0.49 0.82 -11.71
N ILE A 136 1.43 0.88 -10.76
CA ILE A 136 2.70 0.15 -10.86
C ILE A 136 2.56 -1.16 -10.11
N TRP A 137 2.78 -2.27 -10.81
CA TRP A 137 2.87 -3.60 -10.18
C TRP A 137 4.33 -4.00 -9.95
N PHE A 138 4.58 -4.60 -8.80
CA PHE A 138 5.90 -5.13 -8.45
C PHE A 138 5.79 -6.35 -7.52
N SER A 139 6.87 -7.11 -7.41
CA SER A 139 6.89 -8.32 -6.59
C SER A 139 8.25 -8.54 -5.94
N PHE A 140 8.26 -9.20 -4.80
CA PHE A 140 9.47 -9.57 -4.09
C PHE A 140 9.78 -11.06 -4.30
N ASN A 141 11.06 -11.44 -4.34
CA ASN A 141 11.44 -12.85 -4.43
C ASN A 141 11.05 -13.60 -3.16
N ASN A 142 10.39 -14.76 -3.24
CA ASN A 142 10.35 -15.61 -2.06
C ASN A 142 11.79 -15.97 -1.66
N SER A 143 12.08 -15.88 -0.37
CA SER A 143 13.37 -16.25 0.23
C SER A 143 13.72 -17.73 0.00
N ASP A 144 12.79 -18.55 -0.50
CA ASP A 144 13.04 -19.89 -1.01
C ASP A 144 13.81 -19.86 -2.34
N ARG A 145 15.13 -19.68 -2.24
CA ARG A 145 16.10 -19.73 -3.36
C ARG A 145 15.93 -20.95 -4.29
N LYS A 146 15.28 -22.03 -3.85
CA LYS A 146 15.07 -23.27 -4.64
C LYS A 146 14.06 -23.13 -5.79
N LEU A 147 13.22 -22.09 -5.82
CA LEU A 147 12.17 -21.92 -6.85
C LEU A 147 12.51 -20.89 -7.95
N ALA A 148 13.68 -20.24 -7.89
CA ALA A 148 14.08 -19.20 -8.84
C ALA A 148 14.18 -19.68 -10.30
N CYS A 149 14.50 -20.97 -10.49
CA CYS A 149 14.64 -21.62 -11.81
C CYS A 149 13.38 -22.35 -12.30
N ALA A 150 12.27 -22.31 -11.56
CA ALA A 150 11.05 -23.02 -11.96
C ALA A 150 10.27 -22.27 -13.06
N PRO A 151 9.59 -22.99 -13.98
CA PRO A 151 8.66 -22.41 -14.96
C PRO A 151 7.60 -21.53 -14.28
N SER A 152 7.14 -20.48 -14.98
CA SER A 152 6.20 -19.47 -14.46
C SER A 152 4.90 -20.06 -13.87
N SER A 153 4.45 -21.20 -14.40
CA SER A 153 3.27 -21.95 -13.97
C SER A 153 3.42 -22.69 -12.63
N LEU A 154 4.66 -22.89 -12.14
CA LEU A 154 4.97 -23.61 -10.89
C LEU A 154 5.30 -22.68 -9.71
N ARG A 155 5.35 -21.35 -9.93
CA ARG A 155 5.71 -20.37 -8.90
C ARG A 155 4.52 -20.00 -8.01
N LYS A 156 3.95 -20.99 -7.31
CA LYS A 156 3.07 -20.74 -6.16
C LYS A 156 3.93 -20.14 -5.04
N GLY A 157 3.63 -18.89 -4.65
CA GLY A 157 4.27 -18.24 -3.49
C GLY A 157 4.69 -16.77 -3.67
N ARG A 158 4.61 -16.20 -4.88
CA ARG A 158 4.97 -14.79 -5.11
C ARG A 158 4.00 -13.84 -4.38
N LYS A 159 4.54 -12.96 -3.52
CA LYS A 159 3.81 -11.80 -2.99
C LYS A 159 3.98 -10.63 -3.96
N SER A 160 2.88 -10.23 -4.59
CA SER A 160 2.83 -9.08 -5.46
C SER A 160 2.13 -7.92 -4.77
N TYR A 161 2.53 -6.71 -5.16
CA TYR A 161 2.01 -5.47 -4.65
C TYR A 161 1.79 -4.50 -5.81
N ALA A 162 0.91 -3.54 -5.58
CA ALA A 162 0.64 -2.50 -6.54
C ALA A 162 0.63 -1.13 -5.86
N ALA A 163 1.31 -0.17 -6.47
CA ALA A 163 1.27 1.24 -6.09
C ALA A 163 0.34 2.01 -7.03
N VAL A 164 -0.60 2.75 -6.47
CA VAL A 164 -1.60 3.58 -7.19
C VAL A 164 -1.82 4.90 -6.45
N GLU A 165 -2.46 5.87 -7.10
CA GLU A 165 -2.92 7.06 -6.40
C GLU A 165 -3.97 6.68 -5.34
N LEU A 166 -3.82 7.17 -4.11
CA LEU A 166 -4.67 6.77 -2.99
C LEU A 166 -6.15 7.16 -3.22
N GLY A 167 -6.38 8.28 -3.91
CA GLY A 167 -7.73 8.70 -4.32
C GLY A 167 -8.40 7.65 -5.21
N GLU A 168 -7.71 7.22 -6.26
CA GLU A 168 -8.23 6.22 -7.22
C GLU A 168 -8.48 4.87 -6.56
N LEU A 169 -7.59 4.45 -5.65
CA LEU A 169 -7.78 3.23 -4.86
C LEU A 169 -9.07 3.29 -4.03
N VAL A 170 -9.29 4.38 -3.30
CA VAL A 170 -10.48 4.54 -2.46
C VAL A 170 -11.74 4.61 -3.32
N ASP A 171 -11.72 5.41 -4.39
CA ASP A 171 -12.88 5.56 -5.29
C ASP A 171 -13.23 4.24 -5.99
N PHE A 172 -12.23 3.41 -6.30
CA PHE A 172 -12.44 2.05 -6.82
C PHE A 172 -13.10 1.13 -5.77
N LEU A 173 -12.58 1.12 -4.53
CA LEU A 173 -13.10 0.27 -3.46
C LEU A 173 -14.51 0.68 -3.03
N GLU A 174 -14.81 1.98 -3.02
CA GLU A 174 -16.16 2.50 -2.75
C GLU A 174 -17.15 2.11 -3.84
N ARG A 175 -16.78 2.25 -5.13
CA ARG A 175 -17.64 1.86 -6.26
C ARG A 175 -17.95 0.36 -6.28
N THR A 176 -16.95 -0.47 -5.98
CA THR A 176 -17.14 -1.93 -6.03
C THR A 176 -17.83 -2.50 -4.79
N ASN A 177 -18.01 -1.70 -3.73
CA ASN A 177 -18.61 -2.11 -2.46
C ASN A 177 -18.07 -3.47 -1.94
N ARG A 178 -16.82 -3.79 -2.30
CA ARG A 178 -16.23 -5.10 -2.01
C ARG A 178 -16.01 -5.21 -0.51
N ALA A 179 -16.78 -6.09 0.13
CA ALA A 179 -16.24 -6.83 1.25
C ALA A 179 -15.01 -7.60 0.72
N LEU A 180 -13.90 -7.57 1.45
CA LEU A 180 -12.69 -8.33 1.12
C LEU A 180 -13.07 -9.77 0.73
N PRO A 181 -12.42 -10.38 -0.29
CA PRO A 181 -12.64 -11.78 -0.62
C PRO A 181 -12.55 -12.63 0.65
N LYS A 182 -13.49 -13.58 0.83
CA LYS A 182 -13.55 -14.46 2.02
C LYS A 182 -12.28 -15.29 2.28
N ASN A 183 -11.30 -15.24 1.37
CA ASN A 183 -10.04 -15.98 1.40
C ASN A 183 -8.80 -15.07 1.53
N TYR A 184 -8.95 -13.85 2.06
CA TYR A 184 -7.84 -13.10 2.68
C TYR A 184 -7.52 -13.64 4.08
#